data_AF-A0A1U7X3K2-F1
#
_entry.id   AF-A0A1U7X3K2-F1
#
_cell.length_a   1.000
_cell.length_b   1.000
_cell.length_c   1.000
_cell.angle_alpha   90.00
_cell.angle_beta   90.00
_cell.angle_gamma   90.00
#
_symmetry.space_group_name_H-M   'P 1'
#
loop_
_entity.id
_entity.type
_entity.pdbx_description
1 polymer ?
#
loop_
_entity_poly.entity_id
_entity_poly.type
_entity_poly.pdbx_seq_one_letter_code
_entity_poly.pdbx_strand_id
1 'polypeptide(L)'
;MNHGENMESNIDYHIQDEAERLLKEIELMTKNVENSKLYAELCFDLEQNETIQQHLFRHLGSHSRIQLVIYSLGSMGYSFHSQFQLAIVLLLKRNFSNLIGNIEVYDPAMSPTDIIVFKELGIEVLTIDENCKRQVQKPTMFYMPYPDYNLIGNLLGANWSSSCINQIFLLTNSFRSTLNVIRQCDFSGETVQRLERIFGFTTEIDIQTSYDMMYISLFSVFSWHFFDVDPDVDMETSLPVTEITEYKRDVKLGRSWLDMQRCLEENLLEYMQSDMTSEELAQIFGEHRGPRHLRCNSVPPPPGWINLNIYGIGKKGDQPGRYSGAFQDETGMCLGRYSGTIHVDDNVIAGLEALRHGLIRCTEGKPNAQKLIVESDNLYLSNLLIVALSQKK
;
A
#
# COMPACT_ATOMS: atom_id res chain seq x y z
N MET A 1 24.47 -30.79 -17.62
CA MET A 1 23.37 -30.13 -18.34
C MET A 1 22.80 -29.06 -17.42
N ASN A 2 22.84 -27.81 -17.87
CA ASN A 2 22.43 -26.62 -17.11
C ASN A 2 20.93 -26.67 -16.82
N HIS A 3 20.56 -26.91 -15.56
CA HIS A 3 19.17 -26.83 -15.10
C HIS A 3 18.84 -25.49 -14.41
N GLY A 4 19.84 -24.63 -14.15
CA GLY A 4 19.64 -23.29 -13.59
C GLY A 4 19.23 -22.24 -14.63
N GLU A 5 19.94 -22.20 -15.78
CA GLU A 5 19.71 -21.18 -16.83
C GLU A 5 18.31 -21.22 -17.46
N ASN A 6 17.66 -22.40 -17.48
CA ASN A 6 16.33 -22.57 -18.07
C ASN A 6 15.16 -22.18 -17.14
N MET A 7 15.38 -22.06 -15.82
CA MET A 7 14.31 -21.60 -14.91
C MET A 7 14.22 -20.08 -14.86
N GLU A 8 15.36 -19.39 -14.77
CA GLU A 8 15.41 -17.91 -14.80
C GLU A 8 14.85 -17.38 -16.12
N SER A 9 15.25 -17.96 -17.26
CA SER A 9 14.72 -17.56 -18.56
C SER A 9 13.21 -17.74 -18.73
N ASN A 10 12.62 -18.76 -18.08
CA ASN A 10 11.18 -19.01 -18.11
C ASN A 10 10.39 -18.09 -17.17
N ILE A 11 10.98 -17.72 -16.02
CA ILE A 11 10.40 -16.75 -15.09
C ILE A 11 10.40 -15.37 -15.75
N ASP A 12 11.51 -14.95 -16.34
CA ASP A 12 11.62 -13.66 -17.03
C ASP A 12 10.66 -13.58 -18.23
N TYR A 13 10.51 -14.66 -18.99
CA TYR A 13 9.53 -14.75 -20.07
C TYR A 13 8.09 -14.57 -19.58
N HIS A 14 7.73 -15.16 -18.44
CA HIS A 14 6.39 -15.01 -17.85
C HIS A 14 6.15 -13.59 -17.31
N ILE A 15 7.15 -12.97 -16.69
CA ILE A 15 7.05 -11.58 -16.19
C ILE A 15 6.82 -10.61 -17.35
N GLN A 16 7.52 -10.81 -18.46
CA GLN A 16 7.36 -9.95 -19.65
C GLN A 16 5.97 -10.08 -20.29
N ASP A 17 5.44 -11.30 -20.44
CA ASP A 17 4.07 -11.53 -20.95
C ASP A 17 3.01 -10.90 -20.03
N GLU A 18 3.19 -11.02 -18.71
CA GLU A 18 2.31 -10.39 -17.74
C GLU A 18 2.37 -8.86 -17.83
N ALA A 19 3.56 -8.28 -18.06
CA ALA A 19 3.74 -6.84 -18.24
C ALA A 19 3.06 -6.34 -19.52
N GLU A 20 3.18 -7.07 -20.63
CA GLU A 20 2.49 -6.76 -21.89
C GLU A 20 0.97 -6.80 -21.74
N ARG A 21 0.44 -7.77 -20.98
CA ARG A 21 -0.98 -7.85 -20.65
C ARG A 21 -1.42 -6.65 -19.81
N LEU A 22 -0.66 -6.35 -18.74
CA LEU A 22 -0.98 -5.26 -17.82
C LEU A 22 -0.92 -3.88 -18.50
N LEU A 23 0.02 -3.67 -19.44
CA LEU A 23 0.05 -2.46 -20.27
C LEU A 23 -1.24 -2.28 -21.08
N LYS A 24 -1.77 -3.36 -21.68
CA LYS A 24 -3.04 -3.32 -22.42
C LYS A 24 -4.22 -3.01 -21.50
N GLU A 25 -4.22 -3.58 -20.28
CA GLU A 25 -5.24 -3.29 -19.26
C GLU A 25 -5.20 -1.81 -18.85
N ILE A 26 -4.01 -1.25 -18.60
CA ILE A 26 -3.82 0.16 -18.26
C ILE A 26 -4.23 1.08 -19.43
N GLU A 27 -3.93 0.71 -20.68
CA GLU A 27 -4.36 1.49 -21.85
C GLU A 27 -5.90 1.53 -21.95
N LEU A 28 -6.56 0.39 -21.74
CA LEU A 28 -8.02 0.32 -21.72
C LEU A 28 -8.59 1.13 -20.55
N MET A 29 -8.00 1.01 -19.36
CA MET A 29 -8.38 1.79 -18.18
C MET A 29 -8.26 3.29 -18.47
N THR A 30 -7.14 3.72 -19.05
CA THR A 30 -6.88 5.11 -19.42
C THR A 30 -7.96 5.66 -20.35
N LYS A 31 -8.39 4.88 -21.36
CA LYS A 31 -9.50 5.27 -22.26
C LYS A 31 -10.84 5.38 -21.52
N ASN A 32 -11.11 4.48 -20.57
CA ASN A 32 -12.33 4.53 -19.77
C ASN A 32 -12.35 5.74 -18.85
N VAL A 33 -11.23 6.00 -18.15
CA VAL A 33 -11.06 7.15 -17.25
C VAL A 33 -11.15 8.47 -18.02
N GLU A 34 -10.58 8.55 -19.22
CA GLU A 34 -10.61 9.77 -20.05
C GLU A 34 -12.04 10.24 -20.35
N ASN A 35 -12.97 9.29 -20.55
CA ASN A 35 -14.38 9.58 -20.80
C ASN A 35 -15.22 9.69 -19.52
N SER A 36 -14.60 9.57 -18.34
CA SER A 36 -15.30 9.62 -17.06
C SER A 36 -15.65 11.05 -16.68
N LYS A 37 -16.81 11.21 -16.02
CA LYS A 37 -17.24 12.49 -15.47
C LYS A 37 -16.24 13.01 -14.42
N LEU A 38 -15.71 12.11 -13.59
CA LEU A 38 -14.70 12.44 -12.57
C LEU A 38 -13.47 13.11 -13.18
N TYR A 39 -12.91 12.53 -14.25
CA TYR A 39 -11.71 13.09 -14.87
C TYR A 39 -12.00 14.44 -15.55
N ALA A 40 -13.17 14.59 -16.17
CA ALA A 40 -13.60 15.86 -16.73
C ALA A 40 -13.73 16.95 -15.66
N GLU A 41 -14.30 16.63 -14.49
CA GLU A 41 -14.40 17.54 -13.34
C GLU A 41 -13.02 17.90 -12.80
N LEU A 42 -12.11 16.93 -12.67
CA LEU A 42 -10.73 17.19 -12.25
C LEU A 42 -9.98 18.12 -13.22
N CYS A 43 -10.17 17.95 -14.52
CA CYS A 43 -9.60 18.85 -15.53
C CYS A 43 -10.21 20.25 -15.42
N PHE A 44 -11.54 20.33 -15.26
CA PHE A 44 -12.24 21.60 -15.09
C PHE A 44 -11.75 22.36 -13.86
N ASP A 45 -11.58 21.67 -12.72
CA ASP A 45 -11.04 22.28 -11.50
C ASP A 45 -9.61 22.79 -11.72
N LEU A 46 -8.75 21.97 -12.34
CA LEU A 46 -7.39 22.39 -12.65
C LEU A 46 -7.36 23.60 -13.59
N GLU A 47 -8.29 23.75 -14.53
CA GLU A 47 -8.29 24.87 -15.49
C GLU A 47 -9.01 26.13 -14.99
N GLN A 48 -10.11 25.97 -14.25
CA GLN A 48 -11.07 27.04 -13.97
C GLN A 48 -11.13 27.44 -12.50
N ASN A 49 -10.64 26.61 -11.57
CA ASN A 49 -10.64 26.97 -10.15
C ASN A 49 -9.56 28.02 -9.87
N GLU A 50 -10.00 29.26 -9.63
CA GLU A 50 -9.11 30.40 -9.39
C GLU A 50 -8.13 30.14 -8.23
N THR A 51 -8.55 29.41 -7.20
CA THR A 51 -7.70 29.11 -6.04
C THR A 51 -6.59 28.13 -6.42
N ILE A 52 -6.92 27.07 -7.16
CA ILE A 52 -5.93 26.12 -7.68
C ILE A 52 -4.94 26.83 -8.61
N GLN A 53 -5.46 27.63 -9.55
CA GLN A 53 -4.64 28.36 -10.50
C GLN A 53 -3.69 29.34 -9.79
N GLN A 54 -4.18 30.13 -8.83
CA GLN A 54 -3.35 31.04 -8.04
C GLN A 54 -2.20 30.31 -7.33
N HIS A 55 -2.48 29.17 -6.69
CA HIS A 55 -1.45 28.37 -6.04
C HIS A 55 -0.45 27.77 -7.03
N LEU A 56 -0.90 27.25 -8.17
CA LEU A 56 -0.01 26.74 -9.23
C LEU A 56 0.92 27.85 -9.74
N PHE A 57 0.37 29.00 -10.14
CA PHE A 57 1.15 30.12 -10.67
C PHE A 57 2.16 30.67 -9.65
N ARG A 58 1.73 30.87 -8.39
CA ARG A 58 2.58 31.43 -7.34
C ARG A 58 3.79 30.55 -7.07
N HIS A 59 3.60 29.24 -7.01
CA HIS A 59 4.64 28.31 -6.55
C HIS A 59 5.50 27.75 -7.69
N LEU A 60 5.00 27.73 -8.94
CA LEU A 60 5.84 27.45 -10.12
C LEU A 60 7.00 28.46 -10.24
N GLY A 61 6.74 29.74 -9.97
CA GLY A 61 7.77 30.78 -10.02
C GLY A 61 8.50 30.82 -11.37
N SER A 62 9.82 30.62 -11.36
CA SER A 62 10.65 30.54 -12.57
C SER A 62 10.76 29.13 -13.18
N HIS A 63 10.21 28.11 -12.52
CA HIS A 63 10.24 26.74 -13.01
C HIS A 63 9.23 26.56 -14.13
N SER A 64 9.63 25.83 -15.16
CA SER A 64 8.74 25.56 -16.30
C SER A 64 7.70 24.49 -16.01
N ARG A 65 7.99 23.55 -15.09
CA ARG A 65 7.16 22.38 -14.79
C ARG A 65 7.30 21.92 -13.34
N ILE A 66 6.25 21.30 -12.83
CA ILE A 66 6.16 20.63 -11.53
C ILE A 66 6.71 19.20 -11.66
N GLN A 67 7.54 18.75 -10.74
CA GLN A 67 7.91 17.32 -10.65
C GLN A 67 6.76 16.54 -10.02
N LEU A 68 6.36 15.39 -10.57
CA LEU A 68 5.33 14.55 -9.96
C LEU A 68 5.97 13.32 -9.32
N VAL A 69 5.66 13.08 -8.06
CA VAL A 69 6.13 11.91 -7.31
C VAL A 69 4.92 11.13 -6.81
N ILE A 70 4.85 9.86 -7.15
CA ILE A 70 3.80 8.94 -6.73
C ILE A 70 4.33 8.08 -5.58
N TYR A 71 3.61 8.07 -4.46
CA TYR A 71 3.75 7.10 -3.38
C TYR A 71 2.41 6.44 -3.08
N SER A 72 2.41 5.29 -2.41
CA SER A 72 1.17 4.67 -1.90
C SER A 72 0.13 4.39 -3.00
N LEU A 73 0.58 4.02 -4.19
CA LEU A 73 -0.27 3.63 -5.32
C LEU A 73 -0.75 2.18 -5.20
N GLY A 74 0.05 1.30 -4.60
CA GLY A 74 -0.14 -0.14 -4.63
C GLY A 74 0.36 -0.80 -5.93
N SER A 75 0.15 -2.12 -6.03
CA SER A 75 0.51 -2.91 -7.23
C SER A 75 -0.60 -2.89 -8.27
N MET A 76 -0.25 -2.64 -9.54
CA MET A 76 -1.22 -2.60 -10.65
C MET A 76 -1.64 -3.99 -11.11
N GLY A 77 -0.77 -5.00 -10.94
CA GLY A 77 -1.06 -6.38 -11.35
C GLY A 77 -2.21 -7.04 -10.59
N TYR A 78 -2.61 -6.48 -9.43
CA TYR A 78 -3.62 -7.09 -8.55
C TYR A 78 -4.73 -6.13 -8.11
N SER A 79 -4.71 -4.86 -8.53
CA SER A 79 -5.63 -3.83 -8.04
C SER A 79 -6.18 -2.98 -9.17
N PHE A 80 -7.49 -3.10 -9.39
CA PHE A 80 -8.25 -2.17 -10.24
C PHE A 80 -8.08 -0.72 -9.76
N HIS A 81 -8.04 -0.49 -8.45
CA HIS A 81 -7.87 0.85 -7.87
C HIS A 81 -6.53 1.44 -8.28
N SER A 82 -5.43 0.69 -8.16
CA SER A 82 -4.10 1.15 -8.56
C SER A 82 -4.01 1.44 -10.07
N GLN A 83 -4.64 0.60 -10.90
CA GLN A 83 -4.72 0.86 -12.35
C GLN A 83 -5.51 2.13 -12.67
N PHE A 84 -6.65 2.35 -12.01
CA PHE A 84 -7.49 3.53 -12.21
C PHE A 84 -6.78 4.81 -11.74
N GLN A 85 -6.17 4.78 -10.55
CA GLN A 85 -5.42 5.90 -10.00
C GLN A 85 -4.23 6.26 -10.90
N LEU A 86 -3.49 5.27 -11.42
CA LEU A 86 -2.44 5.52 -12.40
C LEU A 86 -2.98 6.14 -13.68
N ALA A 87 -4.09 5.63 -14.22
CA ALA A 87 -4.71 6.15 -15.43
C ALA A 87 -5.05 7.65 -15.30
N ILE A 88 -5.54 8.10 -14.14
CA ILE A 88 -5.74 9.54 -13.86
C ILE A 88 -4.43 10.31 -14.00
N VAL A 89 -3.34 9.84 -13.37
CA VAL A 89 -2.04 10.52 -13.42
C VAL A 89 -1.46 10.57 -14.84
N LEU A 90 -1.59 9.48 -15.61
CA LEU A 90 -1.17 9.43 -17.01
C LEU A 90 -1.92 10.45 -17.86
N LEU A 91 -3.24 10.56 -17.66
CA LEU A 91 -4.05 11.54 -18.38
C LEU A 91 -3.71 12.98 -17.94
N LEU A 92 -3.54 13.24 -16.65
CA LEU A 92 -3.07 14.54 -16.15
C LEU A 92 -1.76 14.94 -16.80
N LYS A 93 -0.77 14.03 -16.84
CA LYS A 93 0.51 14.26 -17.49
C LYS A 93 0.37 14.56 -18.98
N ARG A 94 -0.54 13.87 -19.67
CA ARG A 94 -0.80 14.07 -21.10
C ARG A 94 -1.47 15.42 -21.38
N ASN A 95 -2.55 15.73 -20.68
CA ASN A 95 -3.38 16.91 -20.90
C ASN A 95 -2.72 18.20 -20.36
N PHE A 96 -1.96 18.09 -19.27
CA PHE A 96 -1.24 19.20 -18.65
C PHE A 96 0.28 19.09 -18.82
N SER A 97 0.75 18.61 -19.97
CA SER A 97 2.18 18.35 -20.26
C SER A 97 3.09 19.59 -20.19
N ASN A 98 2.51 20.79 -20.32
CA ASN A 98 3.23 22.05 -20.11
C ASN A 98 3.42 22.38 -18.62
N LEU A 99 2.60 21.81 -17.74
CA LEU A 99 2.64 22.02 -16.30
C LEU A 99 3.35 20.86 -15.58
N ILE A 100 3.03 19.62 -15.92
CA ILE A 100 3.54 18.42 -15.24
C ILE A 100 4.79 17.90 -15.98
N GLY A 101 5.90 17.86 -15.24
CA GLY A 101 7.21 17.36 -15.64
C GLY A 101 7.33 15.85 -15.52
N ASN A 102 8.53 15.35 -15.29
CA ASN A 102 8.77 13.92 -15.16
C ASN A 102 7.99 13.34 -13.96
N ILE A 103 7.61 12.08 -14.09
CA ILE A 103 6.94 11.32 -13.03
C ILE A 103 7.95 10.34 -12.45
N GLU A 104 8.05 10.34 -11.13
CA GLU A 104 8.77 9.33 -10.36
C GLU A 104 7.78 8.54 -9.51
N VAL A 105 8.03 7.25 -9.31
CA VAL A 105 7.18 6.37 -8.50
C VAL A 105 8.00 5.51 -7.57
N TYR A 106 7.54 5.40 -6.32
CA TYR A 106 7.92 4.33 -5.42
C TYR A 106 6.71 3.81 -4.69
N ASP A 107 6.57 2.49 -4.64
CA ASP A 107 5.71 1.85 -3.67
C ASP A 107 6.39 0.54 -3.24
N PRO A 108 6.49 0.25 -1.94
CA PRO A 108 6.98 -1.04 -1.50
C PRO A 108 6.13 -2.18 -2.07
N ALA A 109 4.92 -1.93 -2.61
CA ALA A 109 4.08 -2.94 -3.24
C ALA A 109 4.36 -3.27 -4.69
N MET A 110 5.25 -2.54 -5.37
CA MET A 110 5.56 -2.80 -6.77
C MET A 110 6.15 -4.22 -6.94
N SER A 111 5.55 -4.96 -7.88
CA SER A 111 6.08 -6.22 -8.39
C SER A 111 7.11 -5.98 -9.52
N PRO A 112 7.91 -6.98 -9.90
CA PRO A 112 8.77 -6.87 -11.09
C PRO A 112 8.00 -6.48 -12.36
N THR A 113 6.77 -7.00 -12.52
CA THR A 113 5.85 -6.66 -13.60
C THR A 113 5.48 -5.17 -13.58
N ASP A 114 5.16 -4.62 -12.40
CA ASP A 114 4.84 -3.20 -12.23
C ASP A 114 6.03 -2.31 -12.65
N ILE A 115 7.24 -2.69 -12.25
CA ILE A 115 8.47 -1.95 -12.57
C ILE A 115 8.69 -1.87 -14.09
N ILE A 116 8.46 -2.98 -14.81
CA ILE A 116 8.57 -3.00 -16.27
C ILE A 116 7.51 -2.08 -16.88
N VAL A 117 6.26 -2.21 -16.45
CA VAL A 117 5.14 -1.40 -16.93
C VAL A 117 5.38 0.10 -16.71
N PHE A 118 5.84 0.53 -15.53
CA PHE A 118 6.17 1.92 -15.28
C PHE A 118 7.24 2.44 -16.23
N LYS A 119 8.31 1.67 -16.47
CA LYS A 119 9.37 2.04 -17.41
C LYS A 119 8.86 2.18 -18.84
N GLU A 120 8.03 1.24 -19.30
CA GLU A 120 7.39 1.30 -20.63
C GLU A 120 6.45 2.50 -20.78
N LEU A 121 5.81 2.94 -19.70
CA LEU A 121 4.99 4.14 -19.64
C LEU A 121 5.82 5.44 -19.51
N GLY A 122 7.14 5.36 -19.46
CA GLY A 122 8.04 6.52 -19.30
C GLY A 122 8.04 7.11 -17.89
N ILE A 123 7.66 6.33 -16.89
CA ILE A 123 7.69 6.69 -15.47
C ILE A 123 9.01 6.18 -14.85
N GLU A 124 9.69 7.06 -14.12
CA GLU A 124 10.93 6.72 -13.44
C GLU A 124 10.65 5.97 -12.14
N VAL A 125 11.12 4.71 -12.07
CA VAL A 125 10.98 3.88 -10.86
C VAL A 125 12.13 4.15 -9.91
N LEU A 126 11.81 4.63 -8.72
CA LEU A 126 12.78 4.83 -7.65
C LEU A 126 13.22 3.48 -7.09
N THR A 127 14.50 3.35 -6.79
CA THR A 127 15.10 2.09 -6.31
C THR A 127 15.36 2.06 -4.81
N ILE A 128 15.10 3.19 -4.13
CA ILE A 128 15.34 3.38 -2.70
C ILE A 128 14.01 3.71 -2.05
N ASP A 129 13.69 3.00 -0.97
CA ASP A 129 12.60 3.38 -0.08
C ASP A 129 12.96 4.64 0.70
N GLU A 130 12.43 5.77 0.27
CA GLU A 130 12.58 7.04 0.98
C GLU A 130 11.66 7.15 2.20
N ASN A 131 10.76 6.19 2.40
CA ASN A 131 9.72 6.21 3.44
C ASN A 131 8.91 7.53 3.40
N CYS A 132 8.66 8.03 2.19
CA CYS A 132 8.04 9.33 1.89
C CYS A 132 8.78 10.56 2.46
N LYS A 133 10.05 10.45 2.88
CA LYS A 133 10.85 11.55 3.45
C LYS A 133 11.62 12.34 2.38
N ARG A 134 11.06 12.46 1.19
CA ARG A 134 11.68 13.21 0.10
C ARG A 134 11.64 14.69 0.39
N GLN A 135 12.82 15.30 0.52
CA GLN A 135 12.95 16.74 0.64
C GLN A 135 12.82 17.40 -0.73
N VAL A 136 11.95 18.39 -0.86
CA VAL A 136 11.74 19.12 -2.11
C VAL A 136 12.85 20.13 -2.37
N GLN A 137 13.24 20.23 -3.63
CA GLN A 137 14.23 21.20 -4.14
C GLN A 137 13.64 22.15 -5.19
N LYS A 138 12.43 21.85 -5.65
CA LYS A 138 11.67 22.54 -6.68
C LYS A 138 10.19 22.24 -6.47
N PRO A 139 9.28 22.98 -7.15
CA PRO A 139 7.85 22.72 -7.08
C PRO A 139 7.54 21.25 -7.40
N THR A 140 6.97 20.54 -6.44
CA THR A 140 6.77 19.08 -6.50
C THR A 140 5.35 18.74 -6.10
N MET A 141 4.67 17.99 -6.97
CA MET A 141 3.39 17.38 -6.69
C MET A 141 3.63 15.98 -6.13
N PHE A 142 3.19 15.73 -4.90
CA PHE A 142 3.10 14.39 -4.34
C PHE A 142 1.67 13.88 -4.55
N TYR A 143 1.56 12.73 -5.20
CA TYR A 143 0.31 12.01 -5.37
C TYR A 143 0.34 10.75 -4.53
N MET A 144 -0.55 10.70 -3.54
CA MET A 144 -0.59 9.63 -2.53
C MET A 144 -2.04 9.15 -2.39
N PRO A 145 -2.49 8.18 -3.22
CA PRO A 145 -3.89 7.77 -3.22
C PRO A 145 -4.31 6.98 -1.98
N TYR A 146 -3.42 6.16 -1.40
CA TYR A 146 -3.74 5.34 -0.22
C TYR A 146 -2.65 5.36 0.88
N PRO A 147 -2.25 6.53 1.40
CA PRO A 147 -1.19 6.56 2.40
C PRO A 147 -1.71 6.25 3.80
N ASP A 148 -0.90 5.52 4.57
CA ASP A 148 -0.97 5.61 6.02
C ASP A 148 -0.64 7.05 6.45
N TYR A 149 -1.37 7.59 7.43
CA TYR A 149 -1.19 8.99 7.85
C TYR A 149 0.25 9.29 8.32
N ASN A 150 1.00 8.29 8.79
CA ASN A 150 2.42 8.45 9.13
C ASN A 150 3.31 8.73 7.91
N LEU A 151 2.94 8.26 6.71
CA LEU A 151 3.65 8.59 5.48
C LEU A 151 3.45 10.07 5.10
N ILE A 152 2.24 10.60 5.32
CA ILE A 152 1.98 12.04 5.22
C ILE A 152 2.82 12.79 6.26
N GLY A 153 2.87 12.29 7.50
CA GLY A 153 3.71 12.85 8.57
C GLY A 153 5.20 12.88 8.24
N ASN A 154 5.72 11.83 7.59
CA ASN A 154 7.10 11.75 7.12
C ASN A 154 7.39 12.79 6.03
N LEU A 155 6.49 12.94 5.06
CA LEU A 155 6.61 13.93 4.00
C LEU A 155 6.64 15.35 4.56
N LEU A 156 5.70 15.66 5.45
CA LEU A 156 5.65 16.95 6.13
C LEU A 156 6.92 17.19 6.96
N GLY A 157 7.35 16.20 7.74
CA GLY A 157 8.54 16.30 8.60
C GLY A 157 9.84 16.53 7.82
N ALA A 158 10.01 15.87 6.67
CA ALA A 158 11.18 16.06 5.81
C ALA A 158 11.24 17.46 5.16
N ASN A 159 10.10 18.17 5.14
CA ASN A 159 9.93 19.46 4.48
C ASN A 159 9.45 20.56 5.44
N TRP A 160 9.68 20.40 6.76
CA TRP A 160 9.12 21.24 7.82
C TRP A 160 9.77 22.63 7.92
N SER A 161 9.73 23.39 6.83
CA SER A 161 10.11 24.79 6.74
C SER A 161 9.24 25.48 5.68
N SER A 162 8.98 26.78 5.86
CA SER A 162 8.17 27.57 4.92
C SER A 162 8.74 27.52 3.49
N SER A 163 10.07 27.51 3.37
CA SER A 163 10.76 27.38 2.08
C SER A 163 10.50 26.06 1.36
N CYS A 164 10.32 24.96 2.09
CA CYS A 164 10.11 23.63 1.52
C CYS A 164 8.62 23.31 1.37
N ILE A 165 7.83 23.46 2.43
CA ILE A 165 6.41 23.09 2.43
C ILE A 165 5.60 23.87 1.38
N ASN A 166 5.89 25.14 1.16
CA ASN A 166 5.20 25.94 0.14
C ASN A 166 5.51 25.46 -1.31
N GLN A 167 6.53 24.64 -1.52
CA GLN A 167 6.81 24.05 -2.84
C GLN A 167 6.03 22.75 -3.10
N ILE A 168 5.25 22.28 -2.11
CA ILE A 168 4.50 21.03 -2.19
C ILE A 168 3.08 21.28 -2.69
N PHE A 169 2.69 20.50 -3.70
CA PHE A 169 1.30 20.28 -4.06
C PHE A 169 0.95 18.85 -3.65
N LEU A 170 0.02 18.66 -2.71
CA LEU A 170 -0.28 17.33 -2.23
C LEU A 170 -1.69 16.92 -2.64
N LEU A 171 -1.79 15.82 -3.39
CA LEU A 171 -3.05 15.21 -3.76
C LEU A 171 -3.17 13.88 -3.00
N THR A 172 -4.00 13.87 -1.95
CA THR A 172 -4.15 12.74 -1.03
C THR A 172 -5.48 12.80 -0.28
N ASN A 173 -5.67 11.92 0.70
CA ASN A 173 -6.81 11.96 1.62
C ASN A 173 -6.86 13.29 2.37
N SER A 174 -8.06 13.82 2.52
CA SER A 174 -8.39 15.04 3.26
C SER A 174 -7.76 15.00 4.65
N PHE A 175 -7.02 16.06 4.98
CA PHE A 175 -6.47 16.29 6.31
C PHE A 175 -7.60 16.43 7.33
N ARG A 176 -8.71 17.08 6.97
CA ARG A 176 -9.87 17.21 7.84
C ARG A 176 -10.46 15.85 8.20
N SER A 177 -10.68 15.01 7.20
CA SER A 177 -11.20 13.65 7.41
C SER A 177 -10.22 12.80 8.21
N THR A 178 -8.92 12.87 7.88
CA THR A 178 -7.85 12.15 8.58
C THR A 178 -7.77 12.55 10.05
N LEU A 179 -7.77 13.86 10.35
CA LEU A 179 -7.73 14.36 11.72
C LEU A 179 -8.98 13.98 12.53
N ASN A 180 -10.16 13.94 11.90
CA ASN A 180 -11.38 13.51 12.57
C ASN A 180 -11.29 12.05 13.02
N VAL A 181 -10.77 11.15 12.18
CA VAL A 181 -10.55 9.74 12.52
C VAL A 181 -9.49 9.61 13.63
N ILE A 182 -8.36 10.29 13.50
CA ILE A 182 -7.27 10.30 14.49
C ILE A 182 -7.78 10.72 15.88
N ARG A 183 -8.62 11.77 15.95
CA ARG A 183 -9.22 12.27 17.19
C ARG A 183 -10.21 11.30 17.82
N GLN A 184 -10.94 10.53 17.02
CA GLN A 184 -11.86 9.50 17.53
C GLN A 184 -11.12 8.29 18.12
N CYS A 185 -9.92 8.01 17.61
CA CYS A 185 -9.09 6.89 18.05
C CYS A 185 -8.07 7.26 19.15
N ASP A 186 -8.11 8.48 19.69
CA ASP A 186 -7.15 9.02 20.67
C ASP A 186 -5.67 8.85 20.25
N PHE A 187 -5.40 8.90 18.94
CA PHE A 187 -4.03 8.82 18.44
C PHE A 187 -3.30 10.14 18.70
N SER A 188 -2.11 10.02 19.28
CA SER A 188 -1.22 11.15 19.53
C SER A 188 0.18 10.82 19.04
N GLY A 189 0.88 11.84 18.52
CA GLY A 189 2.23 11.65 17.98
C GLY A 189 2.67 12.83 17.14
N GLU A 190 3.92 12.78 16.70
CA GLU A 190 4.56 13.85 15.92
C GLU A 190 3.83 14.13 14.60
N THR A 191 3.35 13.09 13.93
CA THR A 191 2.52 13.20 12.71
C THR A 191 1.24 13.97 12.96
N VAL A 192 0.52 13.64 14.03
CA VAL A 192 -0.75 14.32 14.38
C VAL A 192 -0.49 15.79 14.67
N GLN A 193 0.56 16.09 15.44
CA GLN A 193 0.94 17.47 15.74
C GLN A 193 1.29 18.25 14.47
N ARG A 194 2.05 17.65 13.54
CA ARG A 194 2.34 18.28 12.24
C ARG A 194 1.06 18.56 11.44
N LEU A 195 0.18 17.57 11.32
CA LEU A 195 -1.09 17.73 10.60
C LEU A 195 -1.95 18.85 11.21
N GLU A 196 -2.12 18.87 12.53
CA GLU A 196 -2.91 19.92 13.21
C GLU A 196 -2.28 21.31 13.03
N ARG A 197 -0.96 21.41 13.13
CA ARG A 197 -0.22 22.68 12.99
C ARG A 197 -0.26 23.24 11.58
N ILE A 198 -0.11 22.38 10.56
CA ILE A 198 -0.11 22.82 9.17
C ILE A 198 -1.51 23.09 8.63
N PHE A 199 -2.55 22.48 9.22
CA PHE A 199 -3.92 22.57 8.72
C PHE A 199 -4.41 24.02 8.56
N GLY A 200 -4.07 24.91 9.50
CA GLY A 200 -4.43 26.34 9.43
C GLY A 200 -3.77 27.12 8.27
N PHE A 201 -2.72 26.55 7.68
CA PHE A 201 -1.96 27.11 6.54
C PHE A 201 -2.20 26.31 5.26
N THR A 202 -3.13 25.34 5.30
CA THR A 202 -3.44 24.46 4.17
C THR A 202 -4.74 24.91 3.53
N THR A 203 -4.69 25.24 2.24
CA THR A 203 -5.89 25.33 1.40
C THR A 203 -6.23 23.92 0.93
N GLU A 204 -7.29 23.34 1.48
CA GLU A 204 -7.82 22.03 1.11
C GLU A 204 -9.01 22.21 0.14
N ILE A 205 -8.94 21.55 -1.02
CA ILE A 205 -9.99 21.59 -2.05
C ILE A 205 -10.40 20.15 -2.36
N ASP A 206 -11.59 19.76 -1.92
CA ASP A 206 -12.13 18.41 -2.12
C ASP A 206 -12.36 18.12 -3.61
N ILE A 207 -12.05 16.89 -4.02
CA ILE A 207 -12.41 16.43 -5.35
C ILE A 207 -13.89 16.06 -5.32
N GLN A 208 -14.67 16.74 -6.15
CA GLN A 208 -16.08 16.40 -6.30
C GLN A 208 -16.20 15.06 -7.01
N THR A 209 -16.42 13.99 -6.25
CA THR A 209 -16.86 12.72 -6.81
C THR A 209 -18.36 12.82 -7.08
N SER A 210 -18.79 12.60 -8.32
CA SER A 210 -20.21 12.37 -8.59
C SER A 210 -20.77 11.26 -7.69
N TYR A 211 -22.09 11.21 -7.45
CA TYR A 211 -22.75 10.17 -6.62
C TYR A 211 -22.62 8.73 -7.15
N ASP A 212 -21.76 8.49 -8.14
CA ASP A 212 -21.39 7.17 -8.60
C ASP A 212 -20.54 6.49 -7.52
N MET A 213 -21.09 5.39 -6.98
CA MET A 213 -20.47 4.59 -5.93
C MET A 213 -19.06 4.11 -6.27
N MET A 214 -18.75 3.92 -7.57
CA MET A 214 -17.42 3.52 -8.00
C MET A 214 -16.37 4.61 -7.70
N TYR A 215 -16.68 5.89 -7.94
CA TYR A 215 -15.73 6.97 -7.63
C TYR A 215 -15.64 7.24 -6.13
N ILE A 216 -16.73 7.02 -5.40
CA ILE A 216 -16.75 7.16 -3.94
C ILE A 216 -15.80 6.16 -3.27
N SER A 217 -15.68 4.92 -3.78
CA SER A 217 -14.69 3.96 -3.23
C SER A 217 -13.26 4.28 -3.66
N LEU A 218 -13.06 4.78 -4.87
CA LEU A 218 -11.73 5.12 -5.40
C LEU A 218 -11.14 6.40 -4.78
N PHE A 219 -11.98 7.40 -4.50
CA PHE A 219 -11.60 8.73 -4.05
C PHE A 219 -12.33 9.14 -2.77
N SER A 220 -12.64 8.16 -1.91
CA SER A 220 -13.25 8.43 -0.61
C SER A 220 -12.37 9.43 0.13
N VAL A 221 -12.94 10.59 0.46
CA VAL A 221 -12.27 11.68 1.18
C VAL A 221 -10.99 12.20 0.52
N PHE A 222 -10.91 12.28 -0.82
CA PHE A 222 -9.71 12.76 -1.54
C PHE A 222 -9.72 14.27 -1.86
N SER A 223 -8.60 14.96 -1.63
CA SER A 223 -8.51 16.42 -1.76
C SER A 223 -7.15 16.90 -2.27
N TRP A 224 -7.15 18.07 -2.93
CA TRP A 224 -5.95 18.85 -3.19
C TRP A 224 -5.56 19.65 -1.94
N HIS A 225 -4.26 19.74 -1.68
CA HIS A 225 -3.69 20.48 -0.56
C HIS A 225 -2.58 21.40 -1.08
N PHE A 226 -2.74 22.69 -0.80
CA PHE A 226 -1.77 23.73 -1.10
C PHE A 226 -1.38 24.43 0.20
N PHE A 227 -0.09 24.64 0.40
CA PHE A 227 0.44 25.25 1.62
C PHE A 227 0.83 26.70 1.39
N ASP A 228 0.49 27.57 2.35
CA ASP A 228 0.86 28.98 2.34
C ASP A 228 1.32 29.41 3.73
N VAL A 229 2.58 29.11 4.03
CA VAL A 229 3.25 29.52 5.27
C VAL A 229 4.10 30.75 5.00
N ASP A 230 3.90 31.83 5.76
CA ASP A 230 4.72 33.03 5.66
C ASP A 230 6.21 32.69 5.92
N PRO A 231 7.16 33.18 5.09
CA PRO A 231 8.59 32.97 5.28
C PRO A 231 9.11 33.31 6.69
N ASP A 232 8.49 34.28 7.37
CA ASP A 232 8.88 34.73 8.70
C ASP A 232 8.32 33.85 9.84
N VAL A 233 7.43 32.90 9.53
CA VAL A 233 6.90 31.96 10.52
C VAL A 233 7.92 30.87 10.80
N ASP A 234 8.40 30.81 12.05
CA ASP A 234 9.14 29.66 12.54
C ASP A 234 8.18 28.49 12.77
N MET A 235 8.20 27.51 11.86
CA MET A 235 7.31 26.35 11.92
C MET A 235 7.56 25.42 13.11
N GLU A 236 8.73 25.52 13.77
CA GLU A 236 9.03 24.73 14.98
C GLU A 236 8.39 25.35 16.23
N THR A 237 8.39 26.69 16.31
CA THR A 237 8.02 27.43 17.54
C THR A 237 6.72 28.24 17.45
N SER A 238 6.29 28.63 16.25
CA SER A 238 5.23 29.62 16.01
C SER A 238 3.90 29.02 15.56
N LEU A 239 3.87 27.74 15.17
CA LEU A 239 2.61 27.04 14.91
C LEU A 239 1.96 26.67 16.25
N PRO A 240 0.66 26.97 16.45
CA PRO A 240 0.03 26.85 17.76
C PRO A 240 0.20 25.44 18.31
N VAL A 241 0.86 25.34 19.47
CA VAL A 241 0.74 24.18 20.34
C VAL A 241 -0.71 24.22 20.83
N THR A 242 -1.60 23.43 20.23
CA THR A 242 -2.88 23.11 20.87
C THR A 242 -2.54 22.67 22.29
N GLU A 243 -3.10 23.38 23.29
CA GLU A 243 -2.74 23.23 24.71
C GLU A 243 -2.47 21.76 25.03
N ILE A 244 -1.21 21.49 25.43
CA ILE A 244 -0.83 20.19 25.96
C ILE A 244 -1.69 20.02 27.21
N THR A 245 -2.79 19.30 27.07
CA THR A 245 -3.37 18.64 28.21
C THR A 245 -2.31 17.64 28.65
N GLU A 246 -1.67 17.95 29.76
CA GLU A 246 -0.70 17.12 30.44
C GLU A 246 -1.41 15.82 30.84
N TYR A 247 -1.58 14.89 29.90
CA TYR A 247 -2.25 13.64 30.19
C TYR A 247 -1.26 12.69 30.83
N LYS A 248 -1.66 12.23 32.02
CA LYS A 248 -0.85 11.43 32.92
C LYS A 248 -0.26 10.23 32.19
N ARG A 249 1.04 10.09 32.44
CA ARG A 249 1.93 8.98 32.09
C ARG A 249 1.30 7.63 32.45
N ASP A 250 0.45 7.09 31.58
CA ASP A 250 0.16 5.67 31.42
C ASP A 250 0.45 5.31 29.95
N VAL A 251 1.74 5.16 29.68
CA VAL A 251 2.28 4.91 28.34
C VAL A 251 1.88 3.50 27.91
N LYS A 252 0.89 3.41 27.01
CA LYS A 252 0.78 2.33 26.03
C LYS A 252 0.75 2.91 24.62
N LEU A 253 1.97 3.29 24.23
CA LEU A 253 2.59 3.29 22.90
C LEU A 253 1.86 3.98 21.74
N GLY A 254 2.55 4.99 21.20
CA GLY A 254 2.59 5.23 19.76
C GLY A 254 2.98 3.93 19.04
N ARG A 255 2.15 3.52 18.10
CA ARG A 255 2.10 2.14 17.64
C ARG A 255 3.09 1.88 16.51
N SER A 256 3.91 0.85 16.71
CA SER A 256 4.80 0.26 15.70
C SER A 256 4.00 -0.67 14.78
N TRP A 257 4.60 -1.15 13.68
CA TRP A 257 3.96 -2.09 12.72
C TRP A 257 3.31 -3.33 13.39
N LEU A 258 3.86 -3.82 14.50
CA LEU A 258 3.30 -4.93 15.29
C LEU A 258 1.92 -4.63 15.91
N ASP A 259 1.62 -3.35 16.13
CA ASP A 259 0.35 -2.91 16.69
C ASP A 259 -0.70 -2.64 15.60
N MET A 260 -0.29 -2.28 14.37
CA MET A 260 -1.18 -2.29 13.20
C MET A 260 -1.63 -3.71 12.89
N GLN A 261 -0.73 -4.70 13.01
CA GLN A 261 -1.07 -6.12 12.87
C GLN A 261 -2.12 -6.56 13.89
N ARG A 262 -2.01 -6.14 15.16
CA ARG A 262 -2.99 -6.47 16.21
C ARG A 262 -4.33 -5.74 16.02
N CYS A 263 -4.30 -4.50 15.55
CA CYS A 263 -5.51 -3.75 15.19
C CYS A 263 -6.24 -4.42 14.00
N LEU A 264 -5.47 -4.94 13.03
CA LEU A 264 -6.00 -5.74 11.92
C LEU A 264 -6.64 -7.05 12.43
N GLU A 265 -6.01 -7.72 13.40
CA GLU A 265 -6.51 -8.94 14.04
C GLU A 265 -7.77 -8.70 14.89
N GLU A 266 -7.90 -7.54 15.55
CA GLU A 266 -9.09 -7.14 16.31
C GLU A 266 -10.27 -6.77 15.38
N ASN A 267 -10.01 -6.01 14.32
CA ASN A 267 -10.99 -5.69 13.27
C ASN A 267 -11.46 -6.95 12.53
N LEU A 268 -10.55 -7.90 12.25
CA LEU A 268 -10.86 -9.24 11.75
C LEU A 268 -11.91 -9.97 12.61
N LEU A 269 -11.80 -9.82 13.93
CA LEU A 269 -12.69 -10.49 14.89
C LEU A 269 -14.11 -9.88 14.90
N GLU A 270 -14.23 -8.56 14.72
CA GLU A 270 -15.52 -7.87 14.58
C GLU A 270 -16.18 -8.17 13.22
N TYR A 271 -15.42 -8.17 12.12
CA TYR A 271 -15.96 -8.47 10.80
C TYR A 271 -16.42 -9.93 10.67
N MET A 272 -15.74 -10.88 11.30
CA MET A 272 -16.18 -12.28 11.37
C MET A 272 -17.46 -12.49 12.22
N GLN A 273 -17.86 -11.52 13.04
CA GLN A 273 -19.11 -11.54 13.82
C GLN A 273 -20.27 -10.88 13.09
N SER A 274 -20.03 -10.30 11.91
CA SER A 274 -21.04 -9.68 11.05
C SER A 274 -21.43 -10.58 9.87
N ASP A 275 -22.67 -10.46 9.37
CA ASP A 275 -23.18 -11.20 8.19
C ASP A 275 -22.61 -10.63 6.87
N MET A 276 -21.28 -10.57 6.75
CA MET A 276 -20.58 -10.02 5.59
C MET A 276 -20.21 -11.12 4.58
N THR A 277 -20.30 -10.82 3.28
CA THR A 277 -19.99 -11.78 2.22
C THR A 277 -18.49 -11.93 1.98
N SER A 278 -18.07 -13.06 1.39
CA SER A 278 -16.66 -13.35 1.08
C SER A 278 -16.01 -12.36 0.11
N GLU A 279 -16.81 -11.70 -0.74
CA GLU A 279 -16.34 -10.71 -1.72
C GLU A 279 -16.10 -9.34 -1.06
N GLU A 280 -16.98 -8.93 -0.14
CA GLU A 280 -16.80 -7.72 0.68
C GLU A 280 -15.58 -7.86 1.61
N LEU A 281 -15.37 -9.03 2.21
CA LEU A 281 -14.17 -9.33 2.98
C LEU A 281 -12.89 -9.23 2.13
N ALA A 282 -12.90 -9.80 0.92
CA ALA A 282 -11.74 -9.80 0.02
C ALA A 282 -11.33 -8.38 -0.41
N GLN A 283 -12.31 -7.48 -0.57
CA GLN A 283 -12.08 -6.08 -0.91
C GLN A 283 -11.41 -5.32 0.25
N ILE A 284 -11.90 -5.53 1.48
CA ILE A 284 -11.33 -4.92 2.71
C ILE A 284 -9.89 -5.41 2.98
N PHE A 285 -9.61 -6.70 2.78
CA PHE A 285 -8.24 -7.25 2.94
C PHE A 285 -7.28 -6.87 1.82
N GLY A 286 -7.78 -6.56 0.62
CA GLY A 286 -6.96 -6.04 -0.47
C GLY A 286 -6.36 -4.67 -0.15
N GLU A 287 -7.10 -3.83 0.58
CA GLU A 287 -6.69 -2.47 0.97
C GLU A 287 -5.68 -2.44 2.13
N HIS A 288 -5.67 -3.47 2.99
CA HIS A 288 -4.82 -3.49 4.20
C HIS A 288 -3.64 -4.47 4.15
N ARG A 289 -3.50 -5.27 3.08
CA ARG A 289 -2.42 -6.27 2.97
C ARG A 289 -1.27 -5.77 2.11
N GLY A 290 -0.14 -5.55 2.76
CA GLY A 290 1.14 -5.33 2.09
C GLY A 290 1.56 -6.48 1.12
N PRO A 291 2.50 -6.18 0.23
CA PRO A 291 2.88 -6.95 -0.96
C PRO A 291 3.64 -8.27 -0.73
N ARG A 292 3.63 -9.10 -1.79
CA ARG A 292 4.19 -10.47 -1.87
C ARG A 292 5.67 -10.61 -1.51
N HIS A 293 6.52 -9.61 -1.72
CA HIS A 293 7.96 -9.74 -1.43
C HIS A 293 8.33 -9.40 0.02
N LEU A 294 7.41 -8.83 0.80
CA LEU A 294 7.51 -8.78 2.26
C LEU A 294 7.14 -10.14 2.92
N ARG A 295 6.61 -11.10 2.15
CA ARG A 295 6.28 -12.46 2.62
C ARG A 295 7.38 -13.50 2.39
N CYS A 296 8.42 -13.15 1.63
CA CYS A 296 9.48 -14.09 1.24
C CYS A 296 10.89 -13.71 1.72
N ASN A 297 11.04 -12.59 2.43
CA ASN A 297 12.17 -12.47 3.34
C ASN A 297 11.81 -13.32 4.55
N SER A 298 12.66 -14.30 4.85
CA SER A 298 12.61 -15.11 6.06
C SER A 298 12.86 -14.20 7.26
N VAL A 299 11.86 -13.39 7.61
CA VAL A 299 11.80 -12.73 8.90
C VAL A 299 11.56 -13.86 9.88
N PRO A 300 12.52 -14.15 10.77
CA PRO A 300 12.33 -15.19 11.74
C PRO A 300 11.06 -14.88 12.55
N PRO A 301 10.15 -15.85 12.73
CA PRO A 301 8.95 -15.61 13.51
C PRO A 301 9.37 -15.24 14.95
N PRO A 302 8.50 -14.55 15.73
CA PRO A 302 8.87 -14.10 17.06
C PRO A 302 9.38 -15.25 17.94
N PRO A 303 10.22 -14.99 18.97
CA PRO A 303 10.69 -16.03 19.87
C PRO A 303 9.53 -16.87 20.45
N GLY A 304 9.63 -18.19 20.38
CA GLY A 304 8.64 -19.19 20.77
C GLY A 304 7.67 -19.60 19.66
N TRP A 305 7.88 -19.18 18.41
CA TRP A 305 7.03 -19.49 17.25
C TRP A 305 7.76 -20.31 16.17
N ILE A 306 6.95 -21.02 15.38
CA ILE A 306 7.36 -21.69 14.15
C ILE A 306 6.57 -21.10 13.00
N ASN A 307 7.21 -20.88 11.86
CA ASN A 307 6.53 -20.58 10.61
C ASN A 307 6.40 -21.86 9.77
N LEU A 308 5.20 -22.19 9.31
CA LEU A 308 4.89 -23.31 8.41
C LEU A 308 4.36 -22.77 7.07
N ASN A 309 5.18 -22.88 6.03
CA ASN A 309 4.80 -22.52 4.68
C ASN A 309 4.18 -23.73 3.99
N ILE A 310 2.99 -23.55 3.41
CA ILE A 310 2.25 -24.59 2.72
C ILE A 310 2.00 -24.20 1.27
N TYR A 311 2.07 -25.19 0.40
CA TYR A 311 1.79 -25.03 -1.02
C TYR A 311 1.06 -26.26 -1.55
N GLY A 312 0.02 -26.04 -2.34
CA GLY A 312 -0.78 -27.10 -2.92
C GLY A 312 -1.26 -26.74 -4.31
N ILE A 313 -1.10 -27.70 -5.23
CA ILE A 313 -1.61 -27.59 -6.59
C ILE A 313 -2.37 -28.87 -6.95
N GLY A 314 -3.58 -28.69 -7.46
CA GLY A 314 -4.41 -29.76 -7.96
C GLY A 314 -3.85 -30.39 -9.24
N LYS A 315 -4.52 -31.43 -9.71
CA LYS A 315 -4.16 -32.13 -10.95
C LYS A 315 -4.29 -31.21 -12.15
N LYS A 316 -3.43 -31.45 -13.15
CA LYS A 316 -3.52 -30.82 -14.47
C LYS A 316 -3.36 -31.87 -15.55
N GLY A 317 -4.47 -32.25 -16.18
CA GLY A 317 -4.52 -33.40 -17.10
C GLY A 317 -4.13 -34.70 -16.39
N ASP A 318 -3.17 -35.44 -16.97
CA ASP A 318 -2.66 -36.70 -16.40
C ASP A 318 -1.65 -36.50 -15.25
N GLN A 319 -1.23 -35.26 -14.96
CA GLN A 319 -0.31 -35.00 -13.87
C GLN A 319 -1.04 -35.06 -12.52
N PRO A 320 -0.56 -35.86 -11.55
CA PRO A 320 -1.12 -35.89 -10.21
C PRO A 320 -0.88 -34.54 -9.53
N GLY A 321 -1.86 -34.11 -8.73
CA GLY A 321 -1.72 -32.94 -7.88
C GLY A 321 -0.59 -33.16 -6.87
N ARG A 322 -0.09 -32.07 -6.31
CA ARG A 322 1.07 -32.07 -5.42
C ARG A 322 0.82 -31.15 -4.25
N TYR A 323 1.39 -31.52 -3.12
CA TYR A 323 1.44 -30.69 -1.95
C TYR A 323 2.87 -30.68 -1.40
N SER A 324 3.24 -29.58 -0.76
CA SER A 324 4.54 -29.44 -0.12
C SER A 324 4.50 -28.39 0.97
N GLY A 325 5.49 -28.44 1.84
CA GLY A 325 5.71 -27.37 2.79
C GLY A 325 7.06 -27.45 3.48
N ALA A 326 7.38 -26.39 4.20
CA ALA A 326 8.60 -26.25 4.97
C ALA A 326 8.27 -25.50 6.25
N PHE A 327 8.96 -25.84 7.34
CA PHE A 327 8.81 -25.10 8.58
C PHE A 327 10.16 -24.66 9.16
N GLN A 328 10.14 -23.50 9.78
CA GLN A 328 11.32 -22.77 10.26
C GLN A 328 11.10 -22.34 11.71
N ASP A 329 12.16 -22.32 12.51
CA ASP A 329 12.11 -21.79 13.87
C ASP A 329 12.30 -20.27 13.94
N GLU A 330 12.24 -19.73 15.16
CA GLU A 330 12.46 -18.31 15.51
C GLU A 330 13.81 -17.72 15.08
N THR A 331 14.76 -18.53 14.61
CA THR A 331 16.05 -18.07 14.07
C THR A 331 16.08 -18.07 12.54
N GLY A 332 14.99 -18.50 11.90
CA GLY A 332 14.90 -18.73 10.46
C GLY A 332 15.53 -20.05 10.02
N MET A 333 15.95 -20.91 10.97
CA MET A 333 16.52 -22.21 10.64
C MET A 333 15.42 -23.16 10.19
N CYS A 334 15.57 -23.75 8.99
CA CYS A 334 14.62 -24.73 8.48
C CYS A 334 14.73 -26.05 9.26
N LEU A 335 13.67 -26.39 9.98
CA LEU A 335 13.58 -27.59 10.81
C LEU A 335 13.16 -28.83 10.00
N GLY A 336 12.48 -28.63 8.88
CA GLY A 336 12.04 -29.74 8.03
C GLY A 336 11.31 -29.30 6.77
N ARG A 337 11.29 -30.19 5.77
CA ARG A 337 10.56 -30.06 4.51
C ARG A 337 9.80 -31.35 4.21
N TYR A 338 8.67 -31.22 3.55
CA TYR A 338 7.87 -32.35 3.12
C TYR A 338 7.20 -32.07 1.78
N SER A 339 6.90 -33.13 1.06
CA SER A 339 6.17 -33.08 -0.20
C SER A 339 5.50 -34.41 -0.46
N GLY A 340 4.40 -34.39 -1.21
CA GLY A 340 3.71 -35.59 -1.65
C GLY A 340 2.83 -35.33 -2.86
N THR A 341 2.23 -36.40 -3.37
CA THR A 341 1.25 -36.36 -4.45
C THR A 341 -0.15 -36.56 -3.91
N ILE A 342 -1.13 -35.91 -4.53
CA ILE A 342 -2.54 -36.01 -4.18
C ILE A 342 -3.38 -36.08 -5.47
N HIS A 343 -4.47 -36.86 -5.43
CA HIS A 343 -5.36 -37.04 -6.57
C HIS A 343 -6.61 -36.17 -6.48
N VAL A 344 -6.42 -34.85 -6.39
CA VAL A 344 -7.50 -33.86 -6.36
C VAL A 344 -7.27 -32.81 -7.43
N ASP A 345 -8.33 -32.33 -8.08
CA ASP A 345 -8.24 -31.30 -9.12
C ASP A 345 -8.15 -29.88 -8.54
N ASP A 346 -8.50 -29.73 -7.26
CA ASP A 346 -8.63 -28.44 -6.57
C ASP A 346 -7.36 -28.05 -5.80
N ASN A 347 -6.88 -26.81 -6.02
CA ASN A 347 -5.68 -26.27 -5.39
C ASN A 347 -5.86 -26.01 -3.87
N VAL A 348 -7.06 -25.63 -3.44
CA VAL A 348 -7.41 -25.44 -2.02
C VAL A 348 -7.34 -26.78 -1.31
N ILE A 349 -7.92 -27.85 -1.88
CA ILE A 349 -7.86 -29.19 -1.29
C ILE A 349 -6.42 -29.71 -1.22
N ALA A 350 -5.62 -29.49 -2.29
CA ALA A 350 -4.21 -29.83 -2.27
C ALA A 350 -3.43 -29.06 -1.19
N GLY A 351 -3.76 -27.79 -0.97
CA GLY A 351 -3.14 -26.97 0.08
C GLY A 351 -3.62 -27.32 1.49
N LEU A 352 -4.87 -27.76 1.68
CA LEU A 352 -5.32 -28.34 2.95
C LEU A 352 -4.56 -29.62 3.29
N GLU A 353 -4.24 -30.45 2.30
CA GLU A 353 -3.40 -31.63 2.51
C GLU A 353 -1.96 -31.23 2.87
N ALA A 354 -1.43 -30.17 2.24
CA ALA A 354 -0.15 -29.58 2.63
C ALA A 354 -0.17 -29.17 4.10
N LEU A 355 -1.20 -28.45 4.56
CA LEU A 355 -1.37 -28.07 5.96
C LEU A 355 -1.40 -29.28 6.89
N ARG A 356 -2.25 -30.25 6.60
CA ARG A 356 -2.45 -31.44 7.43
C ARG A 356 -1.13 -32.17 7.65
N HIS A 357 -0.36 -32.39 6.59
CA HIS A 357 0.96 -33.03 6.69
C HIS A 357 1.99 -32.16 7.43
N GLY A 358 1.96 -30.84 7.22
CA GLY A 358 2.83 -29.90 7.93
C GLY A 358 2.63 -29.94 9.44
N LEU A 359 1.36 -29.94 9.90
CA LEU A 359 1.03 -30.02 11.33
C LEU A 359 1.50 -31.32 11.99
N ILE A 360 1.38 -32.45 11.29
CA ILE A 360 1.90 -33.75 11.78
C ILE A 360 3.42 -33.68 11.93
N ARG A 361 4.13 -33.13 10.94
CA ARG A 361 5.60 -33.00 11.00
C ARG A 361 6.07 -32.03 12.08
N CYS A 362 5.35 -30.93 12.30
CA CYS A 362 5.62 -30.01 13.39
C CYS A 362 5.47 -30.67 14.77
N THR A 363 4.51 -31.58 14.95
CA THR A 363 4.34 -32.30 16.23
C THR A 363 5.39 -33.39 16.45
N GLU A 364 5.78 -34.11 15.39
CA GLU A 364 6.85 -35.13 15.44
C GLU A 364 8.24 -34.52 15.72
N GLY A 365 8.52 -33.33 15.18
CA GLY A 365 9.82 -32.65 15.31
C GLY A 365 10.16 -32.11 16.70
N LYS A 366 9.21 -32.17 17.66
CA LYS A 366 9.32 -31.60 19.02
C LYS A 366 10.00 -30.21 19.06
N PRO A 367 9.55 -29.26 18.25
CA PRO A 367 10.13 -27.93 18.21
C PRO A 367 9.95 -27.23 19.55
N ASN A 368 10.96 -26.45 19.98
CA ASN A 368 10.94 -25.71 21.25
C ASN A 368 10.07 -24.43 21.14
N ALA A 369 8.85 -24.57 20.64
CA ALA A 369 7.94 -23.47 20.33
C ALA A 369 6.50 -23.86 20.67
N GLN A 370 5.74 -22.93 21.24
CA GLN A 370 4.37 -23.15 21.71
C GLN A 370 3.31 -22.65 20.73
N LYS A 371 3.74 -22.00 19.63
CA LYS A 371 2.87 -21.28 18.71
C LYS A 371 3.31 -21.50 17.26
N LEU A 372 2.34 -21.48 16.36
CA LEU A 372 2.53 -21.78 14.94
C LEU A 372 1.89 -20.67 14.10
N ILE A 373 2.63 -20.20 13.10
CA ILE A 373 2.13 -19.38 11.99
C ILE A 373 2.05 -20.30 10.77
N VAL A 374 0.96 -20.20 10.00
CA VAL A 374 0.83 -20.93 8.75
C VAL A 374 0.66 -19.94 7.60
N GLU A 375 1.49 -20.07 6.58
CA GLU A 375 1.48 -19.21 5.41
C GLU A 375 1.15 -20.01 4.15
N SER A 376 0.22 -19.49 3.35
CA SER A 376 -0.23 -20.06 2.08
C SER A 376 -0.27 -18.97 1.01
N ASP A 377 0.04 -19.34 -0.24
CA ASP A 377 -0.08 -18.48 -1.41
C ASP A 377 -1.48 -18.53 -2.07
N ASN A 378 -2.29 -19.53 -1.69
CA ASN A 378 -3.70 -19.62 -2.06
C ASN A 378 -4.57 -18.76 -1.14
N LEU A 379 -5.24 -17.75 -1.72
CA LEU A 379 -6.04 -16.74 -1.01
C LEU A 379 -7.15 -17.33 -0.13
N TYR A 380 -7.79 -18.43 -0.55
CA TYR A 380 -8.83 -19.10 0.22
C TYR A 380 -8.25 -19.77 1.48
N LEU A 381 -7.03 -20.30 1.38
CA LEU A 381 -6.32 -20.92 2.50
C LEU A 381 -5.72 -19.86 3.43
N SER A 382 -5.17 -18.77 2.88
CA SER A 382 -4.67 -17.64 3.68
C SER A 382 -5.76 -17.02 4.56
N ASN A 383 -7.03 -17.09 4.13
CA ASN A 383 -8.19 -16.62 4.90
C ASN A 383 -8.70 -17.64 5.93
N LEU A 384 -8.33 -18.93 5.81
CA LEU A 384 -8.72 -20.01 6.73
C LEU A 384 -7.70 -20.25 7.86
N LEU A 385 -6.49 -19.68 7.78
CA LEU A 385 -5.31 -20.17 8.51
C LEU A 385 -4.67 -19.19 9.51
N ILE A 386 -5.44 -18.26 10.07
CA ILE A 386 -5.04 -17.57 11.31
C ILE A 386 -5.73 -18.28 12.48
N VAL A 387 -5.23 -19.48 12.83
CA VAL A 387 -5.71 -20.22 14.01
C VAL A 387 -4.53 -20.41 14.98
N ALA A 388 -4.60 -19.69 16.09
CA ALA A 388 -3.75 -19.90 17.26
C ALA A 388 -4.06 -21.28 17.87
N LEU A 389 -3.19 -22.27 17.62
CA LEU A 389 -3.18 -23.49 18.41
C LEU A 389 -2.53 -23.21 19.77
N SER A 390 -3.34 -22.78 20.75
CA SER A 390 -2.98 -22.88 22.16
C SER A 390 -3.05 -24.34 22.58
N GLN A 391 -1.94 -25.06 22.55
CA GLN A 391 -1.82 -26.27 23.39
C GLN A 391 -1.66 -25.82 24.85
N LYS A 392 -2.77 -25.82 25.60
CA LYS A 392 -2.67 -26.02 27.05
C LYS A 392 -2.16 -27.46 27.26
N LYS A 393 -1.16 -27.58 28.12
CA LYS A 393 -0.60 -28.84 28.63
C LYS A 393 -1.66 -29.87 28.98
#